data_AF-A0A2V5M0S3-F1
#
_entry.id   AF-A0A2V5M0S3-F1
#
_cell.length_a   1.000
_cell.length_b   1.000
_cell.length_c   1.000
_cell.angle_alpha   90.00
_cell.angle_beta   90.00
_cell.angle_gamma   90.00
#
_symmetry.space_group_name_H-M   'P 1'
#
loop_
_entity.id
_entity.type
_entity.pdbx_description
1 polymer ?
#
loop_
_entity_poly.entity_id
_entity_poly.type
_entity_poly.pdbx_seq_one_letter_code
_entity_poly.pdbx_strand_id
1 'polypeptide(L)'
;QVTEQKAEKVASARAAKIEKTKMDLLVSRVDGTFNGLTGRTIIRLEDGTVWKQANADDRYRPKVTDHPAAVVIHGIFGYKMQVEGTQEFYVDPVRNP
;
A
#
# COMPACT_ATOMS: atom_id res chain seq x y z
N GLN A 1 -16.22 27.51 21.39
CA GLN A 1 -14.89 26.91 21.15
C GLN A 1 -14.76 25.43 21.53
N VAL A 2 -15.54 24.87 22.50
CA VAL A 2 -15.43 23.44 22.86
C VAL A 2 -16.14 22.49 21.87
N THR A 3 -17.11 23.02 21.10
CA THR A 3 -17.93 22.25 20.15
C THR A 3 -17.21 21.90 18.85
N GLU A 4 -16.36 22.78 18.32
CA GLU A 4 -15.61 22.54 17.09
C GLU A 4 -14.55 21.45 17.24
N GLN A 5 -13.79 21.45 18.34
CA GLN A 5 -12.75 20.43 18.59
C GLN A 5 -13.34 19.01 18.74
N LYS A 6 -14.56 18.89 19.28
CA LYS A 6 -15.24 17.60 19.45
C LYS A 6 -15.78 17.07 18.12
N ALA A 7 -16.27 17.97 17.26
CA ALA A 7 -16.73 17.62 15.91
C ALA A 7 -15.57 17.16 15.02
N GLU A 8 -14.42 17.85 15.10
CA GLU A 8 -13.22 17.49 14.36
C GLU A 8 -12.68 16.12 14.78
N LYS A 9 -12.53 15.86 16.09
CA LYS A 9 -12.09 14.54 16.60
C LYS A 9 -13.00 13.39 16.16
N VAL A 10 -14.31 13.62 16.12
CA VAL A 10 -15.29 12.61 15.69
C VAL A 10 -15.21 12.41 14.18
N ALA A 11 -15.02 13.47 13.39
CA ALA A 11 -14.81 13.37 11.95
C ALA A 11 -13.50 12.63 11.62
N SER A 12 -12.39 12.94 12.30
CA SER A 12 -11.11 12.26 12.14
C SER A 12 -11.19 10.78 12.56
N ALA A 13 -11.86 10.49 13.69
CA ALA A 13 -12.04 9.11 14.15
C ALA A 13 -12.96 8.32 13.20
N ARG A 14 -13.98 8.96 12.62
CA ARG A 14 -14.87 8.35 11.63
C ARG A 14 -14.17 8.14 10.30
N ALA A 15 -13.35 9.09 9.84
CA ALA A 15 -12.50 8.94 8.66
C ALA A 15 -11.49 7.81 8.84
N ALA A 16 -10.75 7.79 9.96
CA ALA A 16 -9.82 6.71 10.29
C ALA A 16 -10.52 5.35 10.45
N LYS A 17 -11.77 5.32 10.95
CA LYS A 17 -12.57 4.10 11.04
C LYS A 17 -13.12 3.66 9.68
N ILE A 18 -13.48 4.59 8.80
CA ILE A 18 -13.91 4.29 7.42
C ILE A 18 -12.73 3.77 6.60
N GLU A 19 -11.56 4.40 6.73
CA GLU A 19 -10.29 3.93 6.17
C GLU A 19 -9.99 2.52 6.67
N LYS A 20 -10.03 2.29 8.00
CA LYS A 20 -9.81 0.96 8.61
C LYS A 20 -10.89 -0.10 8.29
N THR A 21 -12.09 0.31 7.91
CA THR A 21 -13.22 -0.61 7.60
C THR A 21 -13.33 -0.89 6.10
N LYS A 22 -12.66 -0.09 5.25
CA LYS A 22 -12.32 -0.51 3.90
C LYS A 22 -11.38 -1.70 4.09
N MET A 23 -11.90 -2.92 4.04
CA MET A 23 -11.06 -4.12 3.94
C MET A 23 -10.32 -3.97 2.61
N ASP A 24 -9.05 -3.58 2.73
CA ASP A 24 -8.48 -2.35 2.16
C ASP A 24 -7.91 -2.63 0.77
N LEU A 25 -8.80 -2.62 -0.23
CA LEU A 25 -8.36 -2.60 -1.62
C LEU A 25 -7.90 -1.17 -1.95
N LEU A 26 -6.59 -1.00 -2.04
CA LEU A 26 -5.93 0.20 -2.54
C LEU A 26 -5.56 -0.07 -4.00
N VAL A 27 -6.20 0.64 -4.93
CA VAL A 27 -5.85 0.56 -6.35
C VAL A 27 -5.09 1.82 -6.71
N SER A 28 -3.86 1.65 -7.17
CA SER A 28 -2.94 2.73 -7.50
C SER A 28 -1.98 2.28 -8.62
N ARG A 29 -0.92 3.04 -8.88
CA ARG A 29 0.20 2.65 -9.74
C ARG A 29 1.50 2.81 -8.99
N VAL A 30 2.52 2.07 -9.42
CA VAL A 30 3.88 2.33 -8.94
C VAL A 30 4.33 3.69 -9.45
N ASP A 31 4.85 4.50 -8.54
CA ASP A 31 5.46 5.78 -8.84
C ASP A 31 6.85 5.53 -9.46
N GLY A 32 6.95 5.70 -10.78
CA GLY A 32 8.16 5.47 -11.55
C GLY A 32 8.34 4.02 -12.02
N THR A 33 9.62 3.59 -12.06
CA THR A 33 9.99 2.30 -12.65
C THR A 33 10.03 1.18 -11.62
N PHE A 34 9.29 0.11 -11.86
CA PHE A 34 9.37 -1.12 -11.07
C PHE A 34 10.30 -2.14 -11.76
N ASN A 35 11.43 -2.44 -11.12
CA ASN A 35 12.41 -3.41 -11.62
C ASN A 35 12.22 -4.83 -11.06
N GLY A 36 11.19 -5.03 -10.23
CA GLY A 36 10.90 -6.30 -9.59
C GLY A 36 11.38 -6.44 -8.15
N LEU A 37 11.21 -7.65 -7.62
CA LEU A 37 11.55 -7.96 -6.23
C LEU A 37 13.00 -8.44 -6.09
N THR A 38 13.69 -7.82 -5.12
CA THR A 38 15.10 -8.08 -4.81
C THR A 38 15.32 -8.51 -3.36
N GLY A 39 14.25 -8.74 -2.61
CA GLY A 39 14.28 -9.06 -1.19
C GLY A 39 14.35 -7.85 -0.26
N ARG A 40 14.63 -6.66 -0.80
CA ARG A 40 14.66 -5.38 -0.08
C ARG A 40 13.97 -4.28 -0.88
N THR A 41 13.06 -4.66 -1.77
CA THR A 41 12.42 -3.71 -2.66
C THR A 41 11.46 -2.82 -1.87
N ILE A 42 11.59 -1.50 -2.08
CA ILE A 42 10.66 -0.49 -1.61
C ILE A 42 9.85 -0.03 -2.82
N ILE A 43 8.54 -0.02 -2.68
CA ILE A 43 7.57 0.28 -3.72
C ILE A 43 6.81 1.52 -3.25
N ARG A 44 6.99 2.62 -3.97
CA ARG A 44 6.19 3.83 -3.81
C ARG A 44 5.03 3.77 -4.78
N LEU A 45 3.85 4.16 -4.31
CA LEU A 45 2.68 4.28 -5.15
C LEU A 45 2.38 5.76 -5.45
N GLU A 46 1.67 6.03 -6.55
CA GLU A 46 1.27 7.39 -6.96
C GLU A 46 0.40 8.10 -5.91
N ASP A 47 -0.26 7.36 -5.02
CA ASP A 47 -1.04 7.89 -3.91
C ASP A 47 -0.20 8.39 -2.71
N GLY A 48 1.13 8.24 -2.79
CA GLY A 48 2.07 8.64 -1.75
C GLY A 48 2.32 7.57 -0.67
N THR A 49 1.63 6.43 -0.73
CA THR A 49 1.91 5.31 0.17
C THR A 49 3.21 4.60 -0.21
N VAL A 50 3.90 4.09 0.80
CA VAL A 50 5.18 3.40 0.64
C VAL A 50 5.07 2.02 1.25
N TRP A 51 5.47 1.02 0.48
CA TRP A 51 5.37 -0.39 0.82
C TRP A 51 6.74 -1.03 0.69
N LYS A 52 7.12 -1.86 1.67
CA LYS A 52 8.33 -2.68 1.58
C LYS A 52 7.95 -4.13 1.33
N GLN A 53 8.76 -4.83 0.57
CA GLN A 53 8.65 -6.28 0.43
C GLN A 53 8.78 -6.96 1.80
N ALA A 54 7.82 -7.83 2.14
CA ALA A 54 7.81 -8.51 3.44
C ALA A 54 8.74 -9.73 3.46
N ASN A 55 8.71 -10.54 2.40
CA ASN A 55 9.54 -11.75 2.29
C ASN A 55 10.79 -11.47 1.46
N ALA A 56 11.98 -11.63 2.04
CA ALA A 56 13.24 -11.36 1.34
C ALA A 56 13.56 -12.37 0.21
N ASP A 57 12.95 -13.55 0.26
CA ASP A 57 13.13 -14.62 -0.72
C ASP A 57 12.30 -14.44 -1.99
N ASP A 58 11.26 -13.60 -1.97
CA ASP A 58 10.43 -13.38 -3.15
C ASP A 58 11.25 -12.67 -4.25
N ARG A 59 11.32 -13.28 -5.42
CA ARG A 59 12.00 -12.75 -6.60
C ARG A 59 11.04 -12.77 -7.78
N TYR A 60 10.61 -11.59 -8.23
CA TYR A 60 9.77 -11.44 -9.40
C TYR A 60 10.38 -10.47 -10.38
N ARG A 61 10.28 -10.81 -11.67
CA ARG A 61 10.64 -9.93 -12.77
C ARG A 61 9.35 -9.43 -13.42
N PRO A 62 9.08 -8.12 -13.39
CA PRO A 62 7.86 -7.57 -13.99
C PRO A 62 7.99 -7.58 -15.50
N LYS A 63 6.84 -7.78 -16.17
CA LYS A 63 6.75 -7.62 -17.64
C LYS A 63 6.63 -6.15 -18.04
N VAL A 64 5.97 -5.35 -17.20
CA VAL A 64 5.75 -3.92 -17.38
C VAL A 64 6.55 -3.20 -16.30
N THR A 65 7.50 -2.36 -16.70
CA THR A 65 8.40 -1.67 -15.77
C THR A 65 8.03 -0.22 -15.57
N ASP A 66 7.43 0.44 -16.56
CA ASP A 66 7.08 1.86 -16.50
C ASP A 66 5.68 2.05 -15.89
N HIS A 67 5.62 2.66 -14.71
CA HIS A 67 4.39 2.98 -13.98
C HIS A 67 3.32 1.85 -13.97
N PRO A 68 3.69 0.59 -13.64
CA PRO A 68 2.74 -0.51 -13.68
C PRO A 68 1.60 -0.33 -12.68
N ALA A 69 0.42 -0.85 -13.03
CA ALA A 69 -0.73 -0.87 -12.11
C ALA A 69 -0.38 -1.68 -10.84
N ALA A 70 -0.77 -1.17 -9.68
CA ALA A 70 -0.50 -1.78 -8.38
C ALA A 70 -1.77 -1.81 -7.53
N VAL A 71 -2.09 -2.99 -7.02
CA VAL A 71 -3.23 -3.17 -6.11
C VAL A 71 -2.72 -3.72 -4.80
N VAL A 72 -2.98 -3.03 -3.69
CA VAL A 72 -2.71 -3.54 -2.35
C VAL A 72 -4.02 -4.05 -1.75
N ILE A 73 -3.96 -5.24 -1.20
CA ILE A 73 -5.08 -5.94 -0.59
C ILE A 73 -4.71 -6.20 0.86
N HIS A 74 -5.43 -5.56 1.78
CA HIS A 74 -5.31 -5.86 3.20
C HIS A 74 -6.24 -7.03 3.57
N GLY A 75 -5.65 -8.14 3.99
CA GLY A 75 -6.36 -9.30 4.51
C GLY A 75 -6.06 -9.53 5.99
N ILE A 76 -6.65 -10.61 6.53
CA ILE A 76 -6.46 -11.03 7.93
C ILE A 76 -4.98 -11.36 8.25
N PHE A 77 -4.21 -11.74 7.23
CA PHE A 77 -2.81 -12.16 7.34
C PHE A 77 -1.81 -11.06 6.94
N GLY A 78 -2.24 -9.80 6.83
CA GLY A 78 -1.40 -8.67 6.45
C GLY A 78 -1.72 -8.16 5.04
N TYR A 79 -0.75 -7.47 4.43
CA TYR A 79 -0.94 -6.80 3.15
C TYR A 79 -0.29 -7.60 2.01
N LYS A 80 -1.03 -7.75 0.93
CA LYS A 80 -0.54 -8.29 -0.34
C LYS A 80 -0.54 -7.20 -1.38
N MET A 81 0.45 -7.21 -2.27
CA MET A 81 0.50 -6.32 -3.42
C MET A 81 0.54 -7.15 -4.69
N GLN A 82 -0.29 -6.75 -5.66
CA GLN A 82 -0.31 -7.25 -7.01
C GLN A 82 0.17 -6.12 -7.92
N VAL A 83 1.37 -6.26 -8.50
CA VAL A 83 1.87 -5.35 -9.54
C VAL A 83 1.59 -5.96 -10.90
N GLU A 84 1.28 -5.13 -11.88
CA GLU A 84 1.03 -5.54 -13.25
C GLU A 84 2.22 -6.34 -13.80
N GLY A 85 1.92 -7.52 -14.35
CA GLY A 85 2.94 -8.41 -14.88
C GLY A 85 3.77 -9.15 -13.83
N THR A 86 3.41 -9.09 -12.54
CA THR A 86 3.92 -9.99 -11.49
C THR A 86 2.82 -10.84 -10.87
N GLN A 87 3.20 -11.75 -9.97
CA GLN A 87 2.28 -12.43 -9.08
C GLN A 87 2.05 -11.60 -7.80
N GLU A 88 1.06 -11.99 -7.01
CA GLU A 88 0.77 -11.39 -5.71
C GLU A 88 1.89 -11.74 -4.73
N PHE A 89 2.37 -10.75 -3.98
CA PHE A 89 3.40 -10.95 -2.96
C PHE A 89 3.09 -10.15 -1.69
N TYR A 90 3.67 -10.55 -0.58
CA TYR A 90 3.44 -9.87 0.70
C TYR A 90 4.26 -8.60 0.82
N VAL A 91 3.63 -7.56 1.34
CA VAL A 91 4.25 -6.26 1.62
C VAL A 91 3.90 -5.79 3.02
N ASP A 92 4.74 -4.92 3.56
CA ASP A 92 4.46 -4.20 4.80
C ASP A 92 4.36 -2.70 4.51
N PRO A 93 3.42 -1.98 5.14
CA PRO A 93 3.34 -0.53 5.04
C PRO A 93 4.53 0.09 5.75
N VAL A 94 5.21 1.04 5.08
CA VAL A 94 6.26 1.85 5.70
C VAL A 94 5.61 3.06 6.35
N ARG A 95 5.39 2.99 7.67
CA ARG A 95 4.98 4.15 8.47
C ARG A 95 6.25 4.85 8.93
N ASN A 96 6.56 6.00 8.36
CA ASN A 96 7.62 6.83 8.90
C ASN A 96 7.15 7.38 10.26
N PRO A 97 7.92 7.21 11.36
CA PRO A 97 7.62 7.84 12.65
C PRO A 97 7.77 9.36 12.60
#